data_AF-A0A316PWX5-F1
#
_entry.id   AF-A0A316PWX5-F1
#
_cell.length_a   1.000
_cell.length_b   1.000
_cell.length_c   1.000
_cell.angle_alpha   90.00
_cell.angle_beta   90.00
_cell.angle_gamma   90.00
#
_symmetry.space_group_name_H-M   'P 1'
#
loop_
_entity.id
_entity.type
_entity.pdbx_description
1 polymer ?
#
loop_
_entity_poly.entity_id
_entity_poly.type
_entity_poly.pdbx_seq_one_letter_code
_entity_poly.pdbx_strand_id
1 'polypeptide(L)'
;MSQTPKFFIVEAKALPEIFLKVAEAKRVLELREADTVNEATQMVGISRSAFYKYKDSIRPFNDMLNGHIVTFQVLLKDEPGVLSSILSAFAASGGNILTINQSIPTGGVAAVTLSAETSNLNLPLEDLVHSAERLDGVIAFEVLAG
;
A
#
# COMPACT_ATOMS: atom_id res chain seq x y z
N MET A 1 -7.16 -36.97 13.96
CA MET A 1 -7.99 -36.08 13.14
C MET A 1 -7.49 -34.66 13.33
N SER A 2 -6.84 -34.08 12.33
CA SER A 2 -6.45 -32.67 12.36
C SER A 2 -7.72 -31.82 12.30
N GLN A 3 -8.07 -31.18 13.41
CA GLN A 3 -9.16 -30.22 13.41
C GLN A 3 -8.80 -29.06 12.48
N THR A 4 -9.69 -28.77 11.53
CA THR A 4 -9.55 -27.59 10.67
C THR A 4 -9.53 -26.34 11.57
N PRO A 5 -8.48 -25.50 11.50
CA PRO A 5 -8.41 -24.31 12.32
C PRO A 5 -9.60 -23.39 12.03
N LYS A 6 -10.26 -22.91 13.09
CA LYS A 6 -11.32 -21.90 13.02
C LYS A 6 -10.70 -20.52 13.24
N PHE A 7 -11.03 -19.57 12.38
CA PHE A 7 -10.55 -18.20 12.46
C PHE A 7 -11.68 -17.26 12.90
N PHE A 8 -11.31 -16.20 13.62
CA PHE A 8 -12.23 -15.16 14.08
C PHE A 8 -11.67 -13.79 13.67
N ILE A 9 -12.55 -12.89 13.25
CA ILE A 9 -12.24 -11.46 13.09
C ILE A 9 -12.68 -10.78 14.38
N VAL A 10 -11.78 -10.00 14.97
CA VAL A 10 -11.97 -9.33 16.26
C VAL A 10 -11.44 -7.91 16.17
N GLU A 11 -12.14 -6.96 16.78
CA GLU A 11 -11.66 -5.58 16.85
C GLU A 11 -10.34 -5.54 17.65
N ALA A 12 -9.34 -4.83 17.12
CA ALA A 12 -8.01 -4.78 17.73
C ALA A 12 -8.03 -4.34 19.20
N LYS A 13 -8.94 -3.43 19.58
CA LYS A 13 -9.11 -2.94 20.96
C LYS A 13 -9.61 -4.00 21.94
N ALA A 14 -10.27 -5.06 21.45
CA ALA A 14 -10.75 -6.17 22.27
C ALA A 14 -9.63 -7.20 22.55
N LEU A 15 -8.51 -7.12 21.84
CA LEU A 15 -7.39 -8.03 22.02
C LEU A 15 -6.47 -7.58 23.16
N PRO A 16 -5.93 -8.53 23.94
CA PRO A 16 -4.77 -8.28 24.79
C PRO A 16 -3.63 -7.62 24.00
N GLU A 17 -3.01 -6.61 24.61
CA GLU A 17 -1.92 -5.82 24.00
C GLU A 17 -0.78 -6.68 23.45
N ILE A 18 -0.51 -7.82 24.08
CA ILE A 18 0.51 -8.76 23.63
C ILE A 18 0.30 -9.25 22.20
N PHE A 19 -0.94 -9.42 21.73
CA PHE A 19 -1.21 -9.85 20.36
C PHE A 19 -0.93 -8.73 19.36
N LEU A 20 -1.27 -7.48 19.73
CA LEU A 20 -0.98 -6.31 18.91
C LEU A 20 0.54 -6.12 18.77
N LYS A 21 1.28 -6.26 19.87
CA LYS A 21 2.75 -6.17 19.85
C LYS A 21 3.40 -7.31 19.09
N VAL A 22 2.82 -8.52 19.09
CA VAL A 22 3.30 -9.62 18.24
C VAL A 22 3.07 -9.32 16.76
N ALA A 23 1.92 -8.75 16.39
CA ALA A 23 1.66 -8.31 15.02
C ALA A 23 2.65 -7.22 14.59
N GLU A 24 2.92 -6.25 15.47
CA GLU A 24 3.89 -5.18 15.22
C GLU A 24 5.33 -5.70 15.09
N ALA A 25 5.75 -6.65 15.94
CA ALA A 25 7.06 -7.27 15.81
C ALA A 25 7.24 -7.98 14.46
N LYS A 26 6.17 -8.59 13.92
CA LYS A 26 6.18 -9.18 12.58
C LYS A 26 6.30 -8.09 11.51
N ARG A 27 5.57 -6.98 11.63
CA ARG A 27 5.65 -5.84 10.71
C ARG A 27 7.08 -5.30 10.61
N VAL A 28 7.73 -5.04 11.75
CA VAL A 28 9.12 -4.54 11.83
C VAL A 28 10.09 -5.51 11.14
N LEU A 29 9.92 -6.82 11.32
CA LEU A 29 10.73 -7.83 10.64
C LEU A 29 10.48 -7.90 9.12
N GLU A 30 9.21 -7.84 8.71
CA GLU A 30 8.81 -7.89 7.29
C GLU A 30 9.32 -6.68 6.51
N LEU A 31 9.30 -5.50 7.12
CA LEU A 31 9.82 -4.25 6.55
C LEU A 31 11.33 -4.07 6.72
N ARG A 32 12.01 -5.05 7.33
CA ARG A 32 13.46 -5.00 7.62
C ARG A 32 13.88 -3.79 8.46
N GLU A 33 13.00 -3.34 9.34
CA GLU A 33 13.29 -2.33 10.37
C GLU A 33 14.10 -2.94 11.54
N ALA A 34 14.15 -4.28 11.64
CA ALA A 34 15.02 -5.05 12.52
C ALA A 34 15.57 -6.28 11.78
N ASP A 35 16.83 -6.65 12.06
CA ASP A 35 17.50 -7.78 11.40
C ASP A 35 17.22 -9.11 12.10
N THR A 36 16.84 -9.07 13.37
CA THR A 36 16.61 -10.27 14.18
C THR A 36 15.32 -10.20 15.00
N VAL A 37 14.75 -11.37 15.29
CA VAL A 37 13.59 -11.48 16.20
C VAL A 37 13.90 -10.84 17.56
N ASN A 38 15.13 -10.95 18.04
CA ASN A 38 15.51 -10.38 19.33
C ASN A 38 15.36 -8.86 19.32
N GLU A 39 15.91 -8.20 18.30
CA GLU A 39 15.83 -6.76 18.11
C GLU A 39 14.37 -6.30 17.94
N ALA A 40 13.61 -6.95 17.06
CA ALA A 40 12.19 -6.64 16.85
C ALA A 40 11.39 -6.73 18.16
N THR A 41 11.58 -7.79 18.96
CA THR A 41 10.88 -7.95 20.24
C THR A 41 11.29 -6.90 21.28
N GLN A 42 12.53 -6.44 21.26
CA GLN A 42 12.97 -5.33 22.12
C GLN A 42 12.33 -4.01 21.71
N MET A 43 12.29 -3.71 20.40
CA MET A 43 11.66 -2.49 19.86
C MET A 43 10.19 -2.38 20.25
N VAL A 44 9.43 -3.48 20.20
CA VAL A 44 7.99 -3.47 20.52
C VAL A 44 7.68 -3.76 21.99
N GLY A 45 8.69 -4.05 22.82
CA GLY A 45 8.55 -4.29 24.25
C GLY A 45 7.86 -5.61 24.62
N ILE A 46 8.24 -6.73 23.97
CA ILE A 46 7.80 -8.09 24.32
C ILE A 46 8.99 -9.04 24.49
N SER A 47 8.77 -10.20 25.11
CA SER A 47 9.80 -11.24 25.15
C SER A 47 9.82 -12.07 23.86
N ARG A 48 10.98 -12.63 23.53
CA ARG A 48 11.11 -13.65 22.46
C ARG A 48 10.15 -14.82 22.65
N SER A 49 9.96 -15.28 23.90
CA SER A 49 9.05 -16.38 24.19
C SER A 49 7.59 -16.02 23.89
N ALA A 50 7.16 -14.80 24.17
CA ALA A 50 5.82 -14.33 23.84
C ALA A 50 5.63 -14.22 22.31
N PHE A 51 6.64 -13.75 21.59
CA PHE A 51 6.64 -13.75 20.12
C PHE A 51 6.45 -15.16 19.55
N TYR A 52 7.32 -16.11 19.91
CA TYR A 52 7.25 -17.48 19.38
C TYR A 52 5.95 -18.21 19.77
N LYS A 53 5.35 -17.86 20.90
CA LYS A 53 4.07 -18.44 21.34
C LYS A 53 2.91 -18.08 20.42
N TYR A 54 2.92 -16.89 19.80
CA TYR A 54 1.77 -16.34 19.07
C TYR A 54 2.05 -16.02 17.60
N LYS A 55 3.31 -16.05 17.13
CA LYS A 55 3.72 -15.62 15.78
C LYS A 55 2.93 -16.27 14.63
N ASP A 56 2.52 -17.52 14.81
CA ASP A 56 1.82 -18.31 13.80
C ASP A 56 0.29 -18.19 13.90
N SER A 57 -0.21 -17.69 15.04
CA SER A 57 -1.64 -17.51 15.31
C SER A 57 -2.13 -16.09 15.05
N ILE A 58 -1.22 -15.11 15.01
CA ILE A 58 -1.54 -13.71 14.77
C ILE A 58 -1.04 -13.29 13.39
N ARG A 59 -1.96 -12.84 12.55
CA ARG A 59 -1.66 -12.18 11.28
C ARG A 59 -2.51 -10.90 11.22
N PRO A 60 -1.91 -9.75 10.87
CA PRO A 60 -2.73 -8.58 10.56
C PRO A 60 -3.66 -8.96 9.41
N PHE A 61 -4.94 -8.68 9.59
CA PHE A 61 -5.90 -8.73 8.50
C PHE A 61 -5.77 -7.39 7.78
N ASN A 62 -4.95 -7.34 6.73
CA ASN A 62 -5.01 -6.21 5.82
C ASN A 62 -6.32 -6.35 5.07
N ASP A 63 -7.21 -5.41 5.33
CA ASP A 63 -8.50 -5.29 4.68
C ASP A 63 -8.25 -4.82 3.24
N MET A 64 -7.70 -5.71 2.41
CA MET A 64 -7.43 -5.47 0.99
C MET A 64 -8.74 -5.15 0.22
N LEU A 65 -9.88 -5.30 0.89
CA LEU A 65 -11.23 -5.07 0.41
C LEU A 65 -11.84 -3.73 0.89
N ASN A 66 -11.29 -3.04 1.89
CA ASN A 66 -11.91 -1.84 2.47
C ASN A 66 -11.13 -0.52 2.27
N GLY A 67 -10.31 -0.40 1.21
CA GLY A 67 -9.54 0.83 1.00
C GLY A 67 -9.21 1.16 -0.45
N HIS A 68 -10.24 1.26 -1.30
CA HIS A 68 -10.25 1.88 -2.64
C HIS A 68 -8.89 1.89 -3.38
N ILE A 69 -8.40 0.70 -3.74
CA ILE A 69 -7.31 0.58 -4.71
C ILE A 69 -7.89 0.89 -6.08
N VAL A 70 -7.49 2.02 -6.65
CA VAL A 70 -7.96 2.46 -7.96
C VAL A 70 -6.87 2.24 -8.99
N THR A 71 -7.25 1.68 -10.13
CA THR A 71 -6.38 1.51 -11.29
C THR A 71 -6.62 2.61 -12.31
N PHE A 72 -5.55 3.23 -12.76
CA PHE A 72 -5.55 4.32 -13.72
C PHE A 72 -4.79 3.92 -14.97
N GLN A 73 -5.23 4.43 -16.11
CA GLN A 73 -4.49 4.40 -17.37
C GLN A 73 -4.14 5.83 -17.76
N VAL A 74 -2.87 6.08 -18.04
CA VAL A 74 -2.36 7.38 -18.40
C VAL A 74 -1.56 7.27 -19.69
N LEU A 75 -1.80 8.19 -20.63
CA LEU A 75 -0.98 8.35 -21.82
C LEU A 75 -0.05 9.53 -21.60
N LEU A 76 1.26 9.30 -21.65
CA LEU A 76 2.29 10.29 -21.40
C LEU A 76 3.15 10.51 -22.63
N LYS A 77 3.55 11.75 -22.89
CA LYS A 77 4.65 12.04 -23.81
C LYS A 77 5.95 11.44 -23.30
N ASP A 78 6.76 10.94 -24.21
CA ASP A 78 8.09 10.39 -23.92
C ASP A 78 9.10 11.53 -23.70
N GLU A 79 8.93 12.25 -22.58
CA GLU A 79 9.75 13.39 -22.19
C GLU A 79 10.24 13.20 -20.74
N PRO A 80 11.49 13.60 -20.43
CA PRO A 80 12.02 13.50 -19.07
C PRO A 80 11.14 14.23 -18.06
N GLY A 81 10.80 13.53 -16.97
CA GLY A 81 10.07 14.11 -15.83
C GLY A 81 8.55 14.04 -15.89
N VAL A 82 7.96 13.67 -17.04
CA VAL A 82 6.49 13.60 -17.18
C VAL A 82 5.88 12.57 -16.21
N LEU A 83 6.38 11.33 -16.17
CA LEU A 83 5.91 10.34 -15.18
C LEU A 83 6.13 10.82 -13.74
N SER A 84 7.28 11.46 -13.48
CA SER A 84 7.62 11.97 -12.14
C SER A 84 6.59 13.01 -11.66
N SER A 85 6.09 13.87 -12.56
CA SER A 85 5.07 14.86 -12.23
C SER A 85 3.76 14.23 -11.76
N ILE A 86 3.35 13.12 -12.41
CA ILE A 86 2.18 12.33 -11.99
C ILE A 86 2.39 11.73 -10.60
N LEU A 87 3.55 11.07 -10.39
CA LEU A 87 3.86 10.47 -9.08
C LEU A 87 3.88 11.52 -7.96
N SER A 88 4.37 12.72 -8.27
CA SER A 88 4.39 13.84 -7.33
C SER A 88 2.98 14.33 -7.00
N ALA A 89 2.07 14.38 -7.97
CA ALA A 89 0.67 14.75 -7.75
C ALA A 89 -0.08 13.76 -6.84
N PHE A 90 0.13 12.45 -7.03
CA PHE A 90 -0.39 11.43 -6.12
C PHE A 90 0.16 11.58 -4.70
N ALA A 91 1.49 11.75 -4.57
CA ALA A 91 2.10 11.93 -3.25
C ALA A 91 1.58 13.20 -2.54
N ALA A 92 1.44 14.33 -3.25
CA ALA A 92 0.93 15.57 -2.69
C ALA A 92 -0.54 15.50 -2.26
N SER A 93 -1.32 14.65 -2.90
CA SER A 93 -2.72 14.41 -2.56
C SER A 93 -2.92 13.37 -1.46
N GLY A 94 -1.86 12.72 -0.97
CA GLY A 94 -1.95 11.65 0.03
C GLY A 94 -2.28 10.27 -0.55
N GLY A 95 -2.26 10.14 -1.88
CA GLY A 95 -2.42 8.86 -2.57
C GLY A 95 -1.13 8.05 -2.54
N ASN A 96 -1.25 6.75 -2.28
CA ASN A 96 -0.11 5.85 -2.22
C ASN A 96 -0.08 4.94 -3.46
N ILE A 97 0.88 5.17 -4.35
CA ILE A 97 1.07 4.35 -5.55
C ILE A 97 1.58 2.96 -5.15
N LEU A 98 0.84 1.92 -5.52
CA LEU A 98 1.15 0.52 -5.23
C LEU A 98 1.88 -0.16 -6.39
N THR A 99 1.47 0.12 -7.63
CA THR A 99 2.13 -0.43 -8.82
C THR A 99 2.24 0.60 -9.94
N ILE A 100 3.30 0.48 -10.72
CA ILE A 100 3.57 1.29 -11.92
C ILE A 100 4.00 0.33 -13.03
N ASN A 101 3.32 0.38 -14.17
CA ASN A 101 3.72 -0.34 -15.37
C ASN A 101 3.67 0.61 -16.57
N GLN A 102 4.84 1.03 -17.05
CA GLN A 102 4.98 1.86 -18.25
C GLN A 102 5.41 0.98 -19.43
N SER A 103 4.67 1.03 -20.53
CA SER A 103 5.06 0.39 -21.78
C SER A 103 6.25 1.12 -22.43
N ILE A 104 6.99 0.42 -23.28
CA ILE A 104 7.98 1.06 -24.16
C ILE A 104 7.26 2.14 -24.99
N PRO A 105 7.77 3.38 -25.02
CA PRO A 105 7.16 4.45 -25.81
C PRO A 105 7.06 4.08 -27.29
N THR A 106 5.91 4.36 -27.91
CA THR A 106 5.66 4.17 -29.34
C THR A 106 5.13 5.47 -29.90
N GLY A 107 5.78 6.01 -30.94
CA GLY A 107 5.38 7.29 -31.54
C GLY A 107 5.51 8.50 -30.60
N GLY A 108 6.45 8.46 -29.66
CA GLY A 108 6.66 9.52 -28.67
C GLY A 108 5.65 9.51 -27.50
N VAL A 109 4.89 8.43 -27.36
CA VAL A 109 3.88 8.27 -26.30
C VAL A 109 4.07 6.94 -25.59
N ALA A 110 4.01 6.95 -24.26
CA ALA A 110 4.03 5.75 -23.42
C ALA A 110 2.68 5.60 -22.70
N ALA A 111 2.14 4.38 -22.70
CA ALA A 111 1.00 4.04 -21.86
C ALA A 111 1.53 3.62 -20.48
N VAL A 112 0.92 4.17 -19.44
CA VAL A 112 1.24 3.86 -18.04
C VAL A 112 -0.01 3.36 -17.35
N THR A 113 0.09 2.21 -16.70
CA THR A 113 -0.94 1.71 -15.77
C THR A 113 -0.44 1.89 -14.35
N LEU A 114 -1.23 2.56 -13.53
CA LEU A 114 -0.94 2.84 -12.12
C LEU A 114 -2.02 2.20 -11.27
N SER A 115 -1.65 1.58 -10.14
CA SER A 115 -2.61 1.31 -9.07
C SER A 115 -2.25 2.14 -7.84
N ALA A 116 -3.24 2.73 -7.19
CA ALA A 116 -3.03 3.56 -6.01
C ALA A 116 -4.07 3.24 -4.93
N GLU A 117 -3.63 3.20 -3.68
CA GLU A 117 -4.53 3.27 -2.53
C GLU A 117 -4.97 4.74 -2.35
N THR A 118 -6.28 4.97 -2.42
CA THR A 118 -6.86 6.33 -2.43
C THR A 118 -7.59 6.69 -1.13
N SER A 119 -7.56 5.80 -0.13
CA SER A 119 -8.25 5.99 1.15
C SER A 119 -7.79 7.20 1.96
N ASN A 120 -6.57 7.68 1.72
CA ASN A 120 -5.96 8.80 2.43
C ASN A 120 -5.90 10.09 1.59
N LEU A 121 -6.64 10.15 0.47
CA LEU A 121 -6.65 11.35 -0.35
C LEU A 121 -7.18 12.54 0.45
N ASN A 122 -6.45 13.66 0.40
CA ASN A 122 -6.82 14.93 1.02
C ASN A 122 -7.76 15.77 0.13
N LEU A 123 -8.13 15.24 -1.04
CA LEU A 123 -9.01 15.85 -2.03
C LEU A 123 -9.85 14.75 -2.73
N PRO A 124 -11.00 15.09 -3.32
CA PRO A 124 -11.79 14.14 -4.10
C PRO A 124 -10.98 13.52 -5.23
N LEU A 125 -11.19 12.23 -5.51
CA LEU A 125 -10.49 11.53 -6.59
C LEU A 125 -10.64 12.23 -7.95
N GLU A 126 -11.82 12.77 -8.23
CA GLU A 126 -12.12 13.53 -9.45
C GLU A 126 -11.22 14.76 -9.60
N ASP A 127 -10.95 15.48 -8.50
CA ASP A 127 -10.05 16.62 -8.49
C ASP A 127 -8.59 16.19 -8.71
N LEU A 128 -8.18 15.02 -8.19
CA LEU A 128 -6.87 14.44 -8.48
C LEU A 128 -6.70 14.20 -9.97
N VAL A 129 -7.67 13.50 -10.58
CA VAL A 129 -7.69 13.20 -12.01
C VAL A 129 -7.59 14.48 -12.82
N HIS A 130 -8.43 15.48 -12.55
CA HIS A 130 -8.42 16.76 -13.26
C HIS A 130 -7.12 17.55 -13.08
N SER A 131 -6.48 17.47 -11.91
CA SER A 131 -5.18 18.10 -11.69
C SER A 131 -4.07 17.40 -12.48
N ALA A 132 -4.10 16.06 -12.54
CA ALA A 132 -3.13 15.25 -13.25
C ALA A 132 -3.26 15.39 -14.77
N GLU A 133 -4.48 15.49 -15.30
CA GLU A 133 -4.75 15.74 -16.74
C GLU A 133 -4.15 17.05 -17.24
N ARG A 134 -3.97 18.04 -16.35
CA ARG A 134 -3.45 19.37 -16.70
C ARG A 134 -1.92 19.46 -16.63
N LEU A 135 -1.23 18.40 -16.23
CA LEU A 135 0.23 18.38 -16.18
C LEU A 135 0.80 18.34 -17.60
N ASP A 136 1.86 19.12 -17.82
CA ASP A 136 2.55 19.15 -19.10
C ASP A 136 3.07 17.76 -19.47
N GLY A 137 2.73 17.31 -20.68
CA GLY A 137 3.12 16.00 -21.19
C GLY A 137 2.11 14.88 -20.91
N VAL A 138 1.03 15.14 -20.16
CA VAL A 138 -0.11 14.22 -20.06
C VAL A 138 -1.01 14.39 -21.28
N ILE A 139 -1.32 13.29 -21.95
CA ILE A 139 -2.19 13.25 -23.13
C ILE A 139 -3.60 12.82 -22.75
N ALA A 140 -3.70 11.81 -21.87
CA ALA A 140 -4.97 11.31 -21.35
C ALA A 140 -4.74 10.70 -19.96
N PHE A 141 -5.74 10.79 -19.09
CA PHE A 141 -5.72 10.18 -17.77
C PHE A 141 -7.12 9.63 -17.46
N GLU A 142 -7.23 8.32 -17.31
CA GLU A 142 -8.50 7.63 -17.16
C GLU A 142 -8.49 6.71 -15.95
N VAL A 143 -9.65 6.59 -15.29
CA VAL A 143 -9.88 5.60 -14.23
C VAL A 143 -10.43 4.34 -14.88
N LEU A 144 -9.73 3.20 -14.74
CA LEU A 144 -10.13 1.93 -15.33
C LEU A 144 -11.05 1.11 -14.41
N ALA A 145 -10.72 1.06 -13.12
CA ALA A 145 -11.45 0.30 -12.11
C ALA A 145 -11.10 0.77 -10.70
N GLY A 146 -12.08 0.73 -9.80
CA GLY A 146 -11.94 0.99 -8.36
C GLY A 146 -13.00 0.22 -7.58
#